data_AF-A0A2A4ITI5-F1
#
_entry.id   AF-A0A2A4ITI5-F1
#
_cell.length_a   1.000
_cell.length_b   1.000
_cell.length_c   1.000
_cell.angle_alpha   90.00
_cell.angle_beta   90.00
_cell.angle_gamma   90.00
#
_symmetry.space_group_name_H-M   'P 1'
#
loop_
_entity.id
_entity.type
_entity.pdbx_description
1 polymer ?
#
loop_
_entity_poly.entity_id
_entity_poly.type
_entity_poly.pdbx_seq_one_letter_code
_entity_poly.pdbx_strand_id
1 'polypeptide(L)'
;MSKLRHFLLYLSRMPIKSIKARQIFDSRGNPTVEVDLVTELGLFRAAVPSGASTGVHEALELRDNIKGQYHGKGVLTAIKNINETIAPELLKQNLEVTQQKE
;
A
#
# COMPACT_ATOMS: atom_id res chain seq x y z
N MET A 1 -25.17 -2.59 -31.42
CA MET A 1 -25.23 -2.99 -29.99
C MET A 1 -23.85 -3.22 -29.33
N SER A 2 -22.71 -3.25 -30.05
CA SER A 2 -21.39 -3.43 -29.41
C SER A 2 -20.74 -2.15 -28.85
N LYS A 3 -20.97 -0.98 -29.45
CA LYS A 3 -20.45 0.31 -28.94
C LYS A 3 -20.99 0.68 -27.55
N LEU A 4 -22.24 0.30 -27.24
CA LEU A 4 -22.86 0.60 -25.95
C LEU A 4 -22.29 -0.27 -24.81
N ARG A 5 -21.95 -1.54 -25.08
CA ARG A 5 -21.30 -2.43 -24.11
C ARG A 5 -19.89 -1.97 -23.75
N HIS A 6 -19.15 -1.42 -24.71
CA HIS A 6 -17.81 -0.88 -24.47
C HIS A 6 -17.85 0.42 -23.64
N PHE A 7 -18.89 1.25 -23.85
CA PHE A 7 -19.10 2.48 -23.09
C PHE A 7 -19.53 2.21 -21.62
N LEU A 8 -20.35 1.18 -21.39
CA LEU A 8 -20.76 0.75 -20.04
C LEU A 8 -19.61 0.15 -19.21
N LEU A 9 -18.62 -0.50 -19.85
CA LEU A 9 -17.42 -1.00 -19.16
C LEU A 9 -16.54 0.14 -18.63
N TYR A 10 -16.51 1.30 -19.30
CA TYR A 10 -15.72 2.46 -18.89
C TYR A 10 -16.36 3.28 -17.76
N LEU A 11 -17.66 3.05 -17.49
CA LEU A 11 -18.40 3.61 -16.37
C LEU A 11 -18.47 2.63 -15.18
N SER A 12 -17.81 1.48 -15.29
CA SER A 12 -17.72 0.53 -14.18
C SER A 12 -16.77 1.11 -13.13
N ARG A 13 -17.34 1.58 -12.02
CA ARG A 13 -16.58 1.84 -10.79
C ARG A 13 -15.62 0.69 -10.55
N MET A 14 -14.35 1.01 -10.33
CA MET A 14 -13.31 0.05 -9.96
C MET A 14 -13.01 0.19 -8.47
N PRO A 15 -13.88 -0.33 -7.59
CA PRO A 15 -13.66 -0.23 -6.16
C PRO A 15 -12.45 -1.07 -5.77
N ILE A 16 -11.77 -0.62 -4.73
CA ILE A 16 -10.78 -1.41 -4.02
C ILE A 16 -11.53 -2.55 -3.31
N LYS A 17 -11.14 -3.81 -3.55
CA LYS A 17 -11.72 -4.99 -2.90
C LYS A 17 -11.00 -5.35 -1.62
N SER A 18 -9.67 -5.26 -1.63
CA SER A 18 -8.85 -5.52 -0.45
C SER A 18 -7.50 -4.82 -0.59
N ILE A 19 -6.92 -4.49 0.57
CA ILE A 19 -5.55 -4.01 0.72
C ILE A 19 -4.90 -4.87 1.80
N LYS A 20 -3.70 -5.37 1.54
CA LYS A 20 -2.93 -6.15 2.51
C LYS A 20 -1.45 -5.78 2.47
N ALA A 21 -0.94 -5.31 3.59
CA ALA A 21 0.48 -5.07 3.80
C ALA A 21 1.19 -6.28 4.41
N ARG A 22 2.47 -6.45 4.05
CA ARG A 22 3.40 -7.42 4.61
C ARG A 22 4.83 -6.85 4.70
N GLN A 23 5.67 -7.54 5.49
CA GLN A 23 7.09 -7.26 5.56
C GLN A 23 7.81 -8.04 4.46
N ILE A 24 8.67 -7.35 3.70
CA ILE A 24 9.65 -7.96 2.80
C ILE A 24 11.04 -7.40 3.12
N PHE A 25 12.07 -7.76 2.34
CA PHE A 25 13.42 -7.24 2.51
C PHE A 25 13.84 -6.37 1.31
N ASP A 26 14.48 -5.24 1.60
CA ASP A 26 15.08 -4.35 0.60
C ASP A 26 16.37 -4.97 -0.01
N SER A 27 16.95 -4.28 -0.99
CA SER A 27 18.18 -4.73 -1.67
C SER A 27 19.42 -4.81 -0.77
N ARG A 28 19.34 -4.30 0.48
CA ARG A 28 20.40 -4.36 1.50
C ARG A 28 20.05 -5.32 2.64
N GLY A 29 18.96 -6.09 2.52
CA GLY A 29 18.51 -7.04 3.54
C GLY A 29 17.84 -6.40 4.76
N ASN A 30 17.40 -5.15 4.70
CA ASN A 30 16.61 -4.54 5.77
C ASN A 30 15.12 -4.75 5.52
N PRO A 31 14.30 -4.93 6.56
CA PRO A 31 12.85 -4.96 6.39
C PRO A 31 12.30 -3.72 5.68
N THR A 32 11.29 -3.90 4.83
CA THR A 32 10.48 -2.81 4.25
C THR A 32 9.04 -3.27 4.01
N VAL A 33 8.16 -2.34 3.67
CA VAL A 33 6.73 -2.58 3.46
C VAL A 33 6.46 -2.94 2.00
N GLU A 34 5.64 -3.98 1.81
CA GLU A 34 4.99 -4.31 0.54
C GLU A 34 3.48 -4.33 0.74
N VAL A 35 2.73 -3.84 -0.25
CA VAL A 35 1.27 -3.80 -0.25
C VAL A 35 0.73 -4.49 -1.50
N ASP A 36 -0.25 -5.37 -1.29
CA ASP A 36 -1.15 -5.85 -2.34
C ASP A 36 -2.46 -5.08 -2.26
N LEU A 37 -2.94 -4.64 -3.43
CA LEU A 37 -4.25 -4.06 -3.63
C LEU A 37 -4.99 -4.91 -4.67
N VAL A 38 -6.23 -5.33 -4.38
CA VAL A 38 -7.04 -6.15 -5.29
C VAL A 38 -8.23 -5.34 -5.80
N THR A 39 -8.49 -5.41 -7.10
CA THR A 39 -9.72 -4.90 -7.74
C THR A 39 -10.39 -6.01 -8.57
N GLU A 40 -11.42 -5.69 -9.34
CA GLU A 40 -11.97 -6.60 -10.36
C GLU A 40 -10.94 -7.01 -11.42
N LEU A 41 -9.90 -6.20 -11.65
CA LEU A 41 -8.88 -6.47 -12.67
C LEU A 41 -7.74 -7.36 -12.17
N GLY A 42 -7.71 -7.66 -10.87
CA GLY A 42 -6.71 -8.54 -10.27
C GLY A 42 -5.92 -7.89 -9.13
N LEU A 43 -4.72 -8.43 -8.90
CA LEU A 43 -3.82 -8.03 -7.82
C LEU A 43 -2.73 -7.09 -8.36
N PHE A 44 -2.58 -5.96 -7.69
CA PHE A 44 -1.55 -4.96 -7.93
C PHE A 44 -0.65 -4.90 -6.70
N ARG A 45 0.67 -4.84 -6.92
CA ARG A 45 1.67 -4.93 -5.84
C ARG A 45 2.69 -3.81 -5.95
N ALA A 46 3.00 -3.21 -4.82
CA ALA A 46 4.05 -2.21 -4.71
C ALA A 46 4.84 -2.41 -3.41
N ALA A 47 6.13 -2.09 -3.46
CA ALA A 47 7.02 -2.10 -2.30
C ALA A 47 7.68 -0.73 -2.12
N VAL A 48 7.93 -0.36 -0.87
CA VAL A 48 8.52 0.94 -0.50
C VAL A 48 10.04 0.81 -0.44
N PRO A 49 10.81 1.69 -1.11
CA PRO A 49 12.26 1.72 -0.94
C PRO A 49 12.65 2.26 0.44
N SER A 50 13.75 1.77 1.01
CA SER A 50 14.29 2.32 2.26
C SER A 50 15.36 3.37 1.94
N GLY A 51 15.08 4.63 2.28
CA GLY A 51 16.03 5.72 2.19
C GLY A 51 17.20 5.56 3.17
N ALA A 52 18.40 5.95 2.75
CA ALA A 52 19.53 6.13 3.67
C ALA A 52 19.58 7.57 4.24
N SER A 53 18.90 8.51 3.56
CA SER A 53 18.77 9.91 3.99
C SER A 53 17.83 10.00 5.20
N THR A 54 18.19 10.83 6.16
CA THR A 54 17.36 11.20 7.31
C THR A 54 17.15 12.71 7.33
N GLY A 55 16.96 13.31 6.15
CA GLY A 55 16.75 14.75 6.02
C GLY A 55 15.65 15.21 6.97
N VAL A 56 15.91 16.25 7.77
CA VAL A 56 14.97 16.73 8.81
C VAL A 56 13.62 17.24 8.24
N HIS A 57 13.54 17.41 6.93
CA HIS A 57 12.35 17.84 6.20
C HIS A 57 11.67 16.72 5.40
N GLU A 58 12.19 15.48 5.47
CA GLU A 58 11.60 14.33 4.79
C GLU A 58 10.47 13.72 5.61
N ALA A 59 9.53 13.06 4.93
CA ALA A 59 8.55 12.21 5.60
C ALA A 59 9.28 11.07 6.33
N LEU A 60 8.96 10.87 7.61
CA LEU A 60 9.66 9.91 8.45
C LEU A 60 9.23 8.47 8.14
N GLU A 61 10.21 7.60 7.89
CA GLU A 61 9.98 6.16 7.82
C GLU A 61 9.74 5.58 9.23
N LEU A 62 8.61 4.91 9.42
CA LEU A 62 8.25 4.30 10.70
C LEU A 62 8.96 2.95 10.90
N ARG A 63 9.89 2.90 11.85
CA ARG A 63 10.61 1.69 12.29
C ARG A 63 10.18 1.25 13.68
N ASP A 64 10.22 -0.05 13.94
CA ASP A 64 9.83 -0.64 15.22
C ASP A 64 10.84 -0.35 16.35
N ASN A 65 12.11 -0.11 16.02
CA ASN A 65 13.19 0.18 16.98
C ASN A 65 13.44 -0.92 18.04
N ILE A 66 12.98 -2.15 17.79
CA ILE A 66 13.23 -3.31 18.65
C ILE A 66 14.62 -3.88 18.34
N LYS A 67 15.62 -3.54 19.15
CA LYS A 67 17.04 -3.90 18.90
C LYS A 67 17.27 -5.40 18.62
N GLY A 68 16.52 -6.29 19.27
CA GLY A 68 16.64 -7.74 19.10
C GLY A 68 16.09 -8.28 17.77
N GLN A 69 15.42 -7.45 16.97
CA GLN A 69 14.82 -7.84 15.69
C GLN A 69 15.36 -6.94 14.58
N TYR A 70 16.04 -7.53 13.60
CA TYR A 70 16.54 -6.80 12.42
C TYR A 70 17.32 -5.52 12.77
N HIS A 71 18.06 -5.53 13.88
CA HIS A 71 18.79 -4.36 14.41
C HIS A 71 17.91 -3.12 14.65
N GLY A 72 16.65 -3.31 15.04
CA GLY A 72 15.68 -2.22 15.25
C GLY A 72 14.96 -1.75 13.99
N LYS A 73 15.23 -2.34 12.83
CA LYS A 73 14.70 -1.89 11.54
C LYS A 73 13.41 -2.59 11.10
N GLY A 74 12.74 -3.32 12.00
CA GLY A 74 11.42 -3.89 11.72
C GLY A 74 10.40 -2.84 11.28
N VAL A 75 9.38 -3.26 10.53
CA VAL A 75 8.30 -2.39 10.01
C VAL A 75 6.90 -2.92 10.36
N LEU A 76 6.79 -3.75 11.40
CA LEU A 76 5.52 -4.38 11.80
C LEU A 76 4.49 -3.36 12.25
N THR A 77 4.92 -2.26 12.88
CA THR A 77 4.02 -1.16 13.25
C THR A 77 3.44 -0.47 12.01
N ALA A 78 4.26 -0.23 10.98
CA ALA A 78 3.78 0.34 9.72
C ALA A 78 2.78 -0.59 9.01
N ILE A 79 3.08 -1.90 8.98
CA ILE A 79 2.18 -2.92 8.42
C ILE A 79 0.86 -2.97 9.18
N LYS A 80 0.91 -2.88 10.51
CA LYS A 80 -0.29 -2.83 11.36
C LYS A 80 -1.15 -1.63 11.01
N ASN A 81 -0.57 -0.43 10.91
CA ASN A 81 -1.29 0.79 10.54
C ASN A 81 -1.98 0.67 9.17
N ILE A 82 -1.31 0.05 8.19
CA ILE A 82 -1.93 -0.17 6.87
C ILE A 82 -3.11 -1.13 6.99
N ASN A 83 -2.92 -2.28 7.63
CA ASN A 83 -3.92 -3.34 7.67
C ASN A 83 -5.12 -3.01 8.56
N GLU A 84 -4.91 -2.31 9.68
CA GLU A 84 -5.94 -2.09 10.71
C GLU A 84 -6.56 -0.70 10.66
N THR A 85 -5.94 0.28 9.99
CA THR A 85 -6.43 1.66 9.96
C THR A 85 -6.64 2.15 8.54
N ILE A 86 -5.60 2.17 7.71
CA ILE A 86 -5.67 2.76 6.36
C ILE A 86 -6.57 1.92 5.44
N ALA A 87 -6.36 0.60 5.39
CA ALA A 87 -7.10 -0.28 4.50
C ALA A 87 -8.61 -0.28 4.79
N PRO A 88 -9.10 -0.44 6.04
CA PRO A 88 -10.52 -0.31 6.33
C PRO A 88 -11.11 1.05 5.94
N GLU A 89 -10.36 2.15 6.12
CA GLU A 89 -10.87 3.48 5.83
C GLU A 89 -10.97 3.76 4.33
N LEU A 90 -9.95 3.40 3.54
CA LEU A 90 -10.00 3.52 2.08
C LEU A 90 -11.12 2.66 1.46
N LEU A 91 -11.36 1.46 2.00
CA LEU A 91 -12.45 0.60 1.56
C LEU A 91 -13.83 1.24 1.83
N LYS A 92 -14.01 1.97 2.94
CA LYS A 92 -15.27 2.68 3.25
C LYS A 92 -15.51 3.87 2.34
N GLN A 93 -14.45 4.59 1.97
CA GLN A 93 -14.57 5.78 1.10
C GLN A 93 -15.04 5.42 -0.31
N ASN A 94 -14.84 4.18 -0.74
CA ASN A 94 -15.31 3.67 -2.05
C ASN A 94 -14.88 4.57 -3.23
N LEU A 95 -13.65 5.08 -3.14
CA LEU A 95 -12.99 5.84 -4.21
C LEU A 95 -12.65 4.91 -5.39
N GLU A 96 -12.62 5.48 -6.60
CA GLU A 96 -12.06 4.78 -7.75
C GLU A 96 -10.54 4.82 -7.69
N VAL A 97 -9.88 3.72 -8.06
CA VAL A 97 -8.40 3.63 -8.05
C VAL A 97 -7.68 4.64 -8.96
N THR A 98 -8.40 5.32 -9.84
CA THR A 98 -7.90 6.41 -10.70
C THR A 98 -7.90 7.78 -9.99
N GLN A 99 -8.58 7.91 -8.86
CA GLN A 99 -8.68 9.11 -8.03
C GLN A 99 -7.47 9.20 -7.08
N GLN A 100 -6.29 9.40 -7.64
CA GLN A 100 -5.03 9.40 -6.90
C GLN A 100 -4.80 10.65 -6.02
N LYS A 101 -5.55 11.74 -6.26
CA LYS A 101 -5.35 13.05 -5.59
C LYS A 101 -6.28 13.24 -4.40
N GLU A 102 -7.42 12.58 -4.44
CA GLU A 102 -8.49 12.55 -3.45
C GLU A 102 -8.07 11.76 -2.20
#